data_AF-A0A8J3B2I7-F1
#
_entry.id   AF-A0A8J3B2I7-F1
#
_cell.length_a   1.000
_cell.length_b   1.000
_cell.length_c   1.000
_cell.angle_alpha   90.00
_cell.angle_beta   90.00
_cell.angle_gamma   90.00
#
_symmetry.space_group_name_H-M   'P 1'
#
loop_
_entity.id
_entity.type
_entity.pdbx_description
1 polymer ?
#
loop_
_entity_poly.entity_id
_entity_poly.type
_entity_poly.pdbx_seq_one_letter_code
_entity_poly.pdbx_strand_id
1 'polypeptide(L)'
;MNADAVQQYQHKTVLLEEAVNALALDGARADGIYIDGTFGRGGHSRLILQRLGAKGRLIAFDKDVQAIAEASSIADPRFEIEHDSFATLEQALAARGIGQLDGVLLDLGISSPQVDDAARGFSFRADGPLDMRMDTTRGMSAAEWLATETEQQIEKVIRDYGEERFAFQIAKAIAARRAVQPISTTRQLAEIVAGAVKTREKGKDPATRTFQAIRIFINQELEELEVVLAEAFRRLAPHGRLVVISFHSLEDRIVKRFMADKASVPQPDRRLPIRAVDLPQPEMKLIARIKPSDAEIAANPRARSAVMRVAERLPVVTHAAGVPQ
;
A
#
# COMPACT_ATOMS: atom_id res chain seq x y z
N MET A 1 19.89 4.33 -40.47
CA MET A 1 20.21 4.70 -39.08
C MET A 1 18.94 5.22 -38.45
N ASN A 2 18.11 4.34 -37.89
CA ASN A 2 16.98 4.72 -37.05
C ASN A 2 17.23 4.02 -35.72
N ALA A 3 17.69 4.80 -34.74
CA ALA A 3 17.73 4.36 -33.36
C ALA A 3 16.28 4.31 -32.88
N ASP A 4 15.76 3.10 -32.72
CA ASP A 4 14.50 2.87 -32.03
C ASP A 4 14.64 3.47 -30.62
N ALA A 5 13.91 4.56 -30.40
CA ALA A 5 13.72 5.15 -29.10
C ALA A 5 12.91 4.15 -28.27
N VAL A 6 13.61 3.22 -27.62
CA VAL A 6 13.09 2.53 -26.44
C VAL A 6 12.81 3.63 -25.43
N GLN A 7 11.55 4.08 -25.38
CA GLN A 7 11.08 5.03 -24.40
C GLN A 7 11.11 4.28 -23.06
N GLN A 8 12.28 4.24 -22.42
CA GLN A 8 12.44 3.89 -21.02
C GLN A 8 11.57 4.87 -20.25
N TYR A 9 10.35 4.45 -19.92
CA TYR A 9 9.58 5.11 -18.87
C TYR A 9 10.39 4.92 -17.59
N GLN A 10 11.28 5.89 -17.31
CA GLN A 10 11.97 5.96 -16.03
C GLN A 10 10.90 5.93 -14.95
N HIS A 11 10.96 4.90 -14.10
CA HIS A 11 10.12 4.78 -12.93
C HIS A 11 10.31 6.04 -12.06
N LYS A 12 9.29 6.90 -12.01
CA LYS A 12 9.26 8.06 -11.12
C LYS A 12 8.47 7.70 -9.88
N THR A 13 9.16 7.68 -8.75
CA THR A 13 8.55 7.48 -7.44
C THR A 13 7.60 8.63 -7.10
N VAL A 14 6.40 8.29 -6.64
CA VAL A 14 5.35 9.25 -6.34
C VAL A 14 5.60 9.88 -4.97
N LEU A 15 5.43 11.20 -4.87
CA LEU A 15 5.63 11.98 -3.64
C LEU A 15 6.99 11.66 -2.96
N LEU A 16 8.04 11.48 -3.77
CA LEU A 16 9.34 11.01 -3.30
C LEU A 16 9.92 11.89 -2.18
N GLU A 17 10.05 13.19 -2.44
CA GLU A 17 10.64 14.12 -1.48
C GLU A 17 9.69 14.35 -0.30
N GLU A 18 8.39 14.52 -0.55
CA GLU A 18 7.38 14.75 0.47
C GLU A 18 7.32 13.60 1.48
N ALA A 19 7.36 12.35 0.99
CA ALA A 19 7.32 11.15 1.83
C ALA A 19 8.56 11.04 2.71
N VAL A 20 9.75 11.21 2.15
CA VAL A 20 11.00 11.11 2.91
C VAL A 20 11.17 12.29 3.87
N ASN A 21 10.77 13.51 3.47
CA ASN A 21 10.72 14.67 4.36
C ASN A 21 9.78 14.41 5.56
N ALA A 22 8.63 13.78 5.33
CA ALA A 22 7.66 13.48 6.37
C ALA A 22 8.15 12.48 7.42
N LEU A 23 9.16 11.66 7.11
CA LEU A 23 9.83 10.79 8.08
C LEU A 23 10.67 11.59 9.09
N ALA A 24 11.05 12.83 8.77
CA ALA A 24 11.84 13.74 9.61
C ALA A 24 13.15 13.10 10.13
N LEU A 25 13.99 12.68 9.17
CA LEU A 25 15.30 12.03 9.35
C LEU A 25 16.40 13.03 9.80
N ASP A 26 16.14 13.85 10.81
CA ASP A 26 17.07 14.88 11.28
C ASP A 26 17.64 14.57 12.68
N GLY A 27 18.78 15.19 13.00
CA GLY A 27 19.43 15.08 14.30
C GLY A 27 19.62 13.64 14.76
N ALA A 28 19.17 13.33 15.99
CA ALA A 28 19.26 11.99 16.57
C ALA A 28 18.41 10.94 15.84
N ARG A 29 17.37 11.36 15.10
CA ARG A 29 16.50 10.44 14.36
C ARG A 29 17.15 9.92 13.07
N ALA A 30 18.16 10.61 12.55
CA ALA A 30 18.94 10.11 11.41
C ALA A 30 19.61 8.76 11.72
N ASP A 31 19.93 8.48 12.98
CA ASP A 31 20.50 7.21 13.45
C ASP A 31 19.42 6.18 13.87
N GLY A 32 18.15 6.46 13.55
CA GLY A 32 17.00 5.61 13.88
C GLY A 32 16.77 4.41 12.96
N ILE A 33 15.73 3.63 13.26
CA ILE A 33 15.31 2.45 12.51
C ILE A 33 14.04 2.76 11.72
N TYR A 34 14.10 2.56 10.41
CA TYR A 34 13.03 2.88 9.48
C TYR A 34 12.59 1.67 8.68
N ILE A 35 11.30 1.64 8.34
CA ILE A 35 10.70 0.67 7.44
C ILE A 35 10.31 1.35 6.13
N ASP A 36 10.69 0.73 5.02
CA ASP A 36 10.06 0.93 3.71
C ASP A 36 9.25 -0.32 3.38
N GLY A 37 7.94 -0.30 3.64
CA GLY A 37 7.11 -1.50 3.52
C GLY A 37 6.83 -1.91 2.07
N THR A 38 7.17 -1.08 1.09
CA THR A 38 6.85 -1.33 -0.32
C THR A 38 7.99 -0.88 -1.22
N PHE A 39 9.13 -1.56 -1.09
CA PHE A 39 10.39 -1.22 -1.74
C PHE A 39 10.22 -0.89 -3.23
N GLY A 40 9.52 -1.73 -3.98
CA GLY A 40 9.20 -1.58 -5.39
C GLY A 40 10.45 -1.53 -6.26
N ARG A 41 10.93 -0.31 -6.52
CA ARG A 41 12.19 -0.06 -7.25
C ARG A 41 13.19 0.76 -6.46
N GLY A 42 13.00 0.88 -5.14
CA GLY A 42 13.94 1.47 -4.20
C GLY A 42 14.07 2.99 -4.26
N GLY A 43 13.10 3.70 -4.84
CA GLY A 43 13.18 5.16 -4.95
C GLY A 43 13.17 5.84 -3.58
N HIS A 44 12.16 5.54 -2.75
CA HIS A 44 12.11 6.05 -1.38
C HIS A 44 13.25 5.49 -0.54
N SER A 45 13.48 4.17 -0.57
CA SER A 45 14.60 3.53 0.14
C SER A 45 15.96 4.20 -0.10
N ARG A 46 16.32 4.49 -1.37
CA ARG A 46 17.59 5.16 -1.69
C ARG A 46 17.65 6.57 -1.13
N LEU A 47 16.56 7.33 -1.20
CA LEU A 47 16.52 8.69 -0.64
C LEU A 47 16.53 8.68 0.90
N ILE A 48 15.92 7.68 1.54
CA ILE A 48 16.02 7.46 2.99
C ILE A 48 17.48 7.17 3.36
N LEU A 49 18.15 6.22 2.70
CA LEU A 49 19.56 5.88 2.97
C LEU A 49 20.51 7.06 2.80
N GLN A 50 20.25 7.95 1.84
CA GLN A 50 21.02 9.19 1.66
C GLN A 50 20.93 10.14 2.85
N ARG A 51 19.84 10.08 3.61
CA ARG A 51 19.57 10.96 4.77
C ARG A 51 19.83 10.28 6.11
N LEU A 52 19.90 8.96 6.15
CA LEU A 52 20.26 8.23 7.36
C LEU A 52 21.69 8.55 7.79
N GLY A 53 21.90 8.60 9.10
CA GLY A 53 23.21 8.65 9.74
C GLY A 53 23.92 7.29 9.67
N ALA A 54 25.15 7.25 10.20
CA ALA A 54 25.99 6.05 10.14
C ALA A 54 25.44 4.87 10.95
N LYS A 55 24.60 5.13 11.96
CA LYS A 55 23.97 4.10 12.79
C LYS A 55 22.52 3.83 12.42
N GLY A 56 21.97 4.61 11.49
CA GLY A 56 20.62 4.42 11.00
C GLY A 56 20.47 3.07 10.31
N ARG A 57 19.25 2.53 10.32
CA ARG A 57 18.91 1.27 9.67
C ARG A 57 17.65 1.43 8.84
N LEU A 58 17.64 0.84 7.66
CA LEU A 58 16.47 0.74 6.80
C LEU A 58 16.19 -0.73 6.51
N ILE A 59 15.00 -1.19 6.89
CA ILE A 59 14.51 -2.53 6.55
C ILE A 59 13.38 -2.32 5.55
N ALA A 60 13.57 -2.83 4.34
CA ALA A 60 12.58 -2.77 3.29
C ALA A 60 11.84 -4.11 3.13
N PHE A 61 10.61 -4.07 2.64
CA PHE A 61 9.80 -5.24 2.32
C PHE A 61 9.34 -5.18 0.87
N ASP A 62 9.31 -6.33 0.21
CA ASP A 62 8.54 -6.50 -1.01
C ASP A 62 8.13 -7.96 -1.21
N LYS A 63 6.97 -8.15 -1.83
CA LYS A 63 6.46 -9.45 -2.25
C LYS A 63 7.02 -9.89 -3.60
N ASP A 64 7.47 -8.94 -4.41
CA ASP A 64 7.83 -9.17 -5.80
C ASP A 64 9.30 -9.57 -5.92
N VAL A 65 9.55 -10.78 -6.41
CA VAL A 65 10.91 -11.28 -6.69
C VAL A 65 11.73 -10.35 -7.57
N GLN A 66 11.11 -9.58 -8.48
CA GLN A 66 11.83 -8.58 -9.28
C GLN A 66 12.28 -7.38 -8.42
N ALA A 67 11.48 -6.98 -7.44
CA ALA A 67 11.86 -5.93 -6.49
C ALA A 67 13.00 -6.40 -5.57
N ILE A 68 12.97 -7.67 -5.14
CA ILE A 68 14.07 -8.28 -4.36
C ILE A 68 15.37 -8.35 -5.17
N ALA A 69 15.29 -8.73 -6.44
CA ALA A 69 16.44 -8.70 -7.33
C ALA A 69 17.03 -7.29 -7.48
N GLU A 70 16.16 -6.28 -7.64
CA GLU A 70 16.57 -4.87 -7.71
C GLU A 70 17.19 -4.38 -6.39
N ALA A 71 16.69 -4.82 -5.23
CA ALA A 71 17.22 -4.47 -3.92
C ALA A 71 18.68 -4.91 -3.73
N SER A 72 19.09 -5.99 -4.41
CA SER A 72 20.48 -6.46 -4.40
C SER A 72 21.48 -5.46 -5.02
N SER A 73 20.99 -4.46 -5.77
CA SER A 73 21.82 -3.36 -6.29
C SER A 73 22.21 -2.32 -5.22
N ILE A 74 21.56 -2.34 -4.04
CA ILE A 74 21.84 -1.40 -2.95
C ILE A 74 22.93 -2.00 -2.07
N ALA A 75 24.17 -1.56 -2.28
CA ALA A 75 25.31 -1.91 -1.46
C ALA A 75 25.49 -0.93 -0.29
N ASP A 76 24.65 -1.05 0.74
CA ASP A 76 24.74 -0.26 1.98
C ASP A 76 24.55 -1.17 3.21
N PRO A 77 25.50 -1.20 4.17
CA PRO A 77 25.40 -2.07 5.34
C PRO A 77 24.23 -1.72 6.28
N ARG A 78 23.61 -0.55 6.10
CA ARG A 78 22.43 -0.10 6.87
C ARG A 78 21.12 -0.61 6.28
N PHE A 79 21.16 -1.16 5.06
CA PHE A 79 19.99 -1.60 4.31
C PHE A 79 19.82 -3.11 4.42
N GLU A 80 18.58 -3.54 4.67
CA GLU A 80 18.15 -4.93 4.62
C GLU A 80 16.86 -5.02 3.80
N ILE A 81 16.68 -6.11 3.07
CA ILE A 81 15.45 -6.39 2.30
C ILE A 81 14.84 -7.72 2.76
N GLU A 82 13.54 -7.71 3.01
CA GLU A 82 12.72 -8.88 3.33
C GLU A 82 11.84 -9.24 2.14
N HIS A 83 11.94 -10.49 1.66
CA HIS A 83 11.04 -11.02 0.63
C HIS A 83 9.77 -11.58 1.27
N ASP A 84 8.91 -10.67 1.73
CA ASP A 84 7.60 -11.02 2.28
C ASP A 84 6.65 -9.82 2.23
N SER A 85 5.38 -10.04 2.61
CA SER A 85 4.44 -8.96 2.85
C SER A 85 4.92 -8.07 4.01
N PHE A 86 4.67 -6.77 3.90
CA PHE A 86 4.76 -5.85 5.02
C PHE A 86 3.84 -6.24 6.21
N ALA A 87 2.85 -7.12 6.01
CA ALA A 87 2.00 -7.65 7.07
C ALA A 87 2.75 -8.65 7.99
N THR A 88 3.99 -9.00 7.64
CA THR A 88 4.90 -9.79 8.48
C THR A 88 5.88 -8.93 9.29
N LEU A 89 5.62 -7.61 9.37
CA LEU A 89 6.47 -6.63 10.03
C LEU A 89 6.83 -7.07 11.45
N GLU A 90 5.85 -7.50 12.25
CA GLU A 90 6.08 -7.94 13.62
C GLU A 90 7.10 -9.08 13.72
N GLN A 91 6.95 -10.12 12.88
CA GLN A 91 7.83 -11.28 12.85
C GLN A 91 9.25 -10.88 12.41
N ALA A 92 9.35 -10.07 11.36
CA ALA A 92 10.61 -9.58 10.82
C ALA A 92 11.39 -8.72 11.84
N LEU A 93 10.71 -7.90 12.63
CA LEU A 93 11.34 -7.12 13.71
C LEU A 93 11.75 -7.99 14.89
N ALA A 94 10.90 -8.94 15.29
CA ALA A 94 11.20 -9.87 16.38
C ALA A 94 12.44 -10.71 16.07
N ALA A 95 12.56 -11.24 14.85
CA ALA A 95 13.72 -12.00 14.39
C ALA A 95 15.03 -11.19 14.44
N ARG A 96 14.93 -9.86 14.34
CA ARG A 96 16.07 -8.92 14.40
C ARG A 96 16.31 -8.34 15.79
N GLY A 97 15.51 -8.72 16.79
CA GLY A 97 15.57 -8.15 18.14
C GLY A 97 15.23 -6.66 18.20
N ILE A 98 14.46 -6.14 17.24
CA ILE A 98 14.12 -4.72 17.15
C ILE A 98 12.85 -4.44 17.95
N GLY A 99 12.99 -3.62 19.00
CA GLY A 99 11.88 -3.27 19.89
C GLY A 99 10.97 -2.18 19.32
N GLN A 100 11.55 -1.12 18.75
CA GLN A 100 10.84 0.09 18.30
C GLN A 100 11.36 0.60 16.97
N LEU A 101 10.53 1.41 16.31
CA LEU A 101 10.77 2.06 15.01
C LEU A 101 10.66 3.57 15.12
N ASP A 102 11.53 4.28 14.40
CA ASP A 102 11.49 5.74 14.28
C ASP A 102 10.62 6.20 13.11
N GLY A 103 10.37 5.34 12.13
CA GLY A 103 9.41 5.64 11.08
C GLY A 103 9.06 4.45 10.19
N VAL A 104 7.88 4.53 9.59
CA VAL A 104 7.36 3.56 8.63
C VAL A 104 6.80 4.33 7.44
N LEU A 105 7.26 3.96 6.25
CA LEU A 105 6.74 4.42 4.97
C LEU A 105 6.07 3.27 4.23
N LEU A 106 4.84 3.49 3.76
CA LEU A 106 4.08 2.56 2.93
C LEU A 106 3.62 3.29 1.66
N ASP A 107 4.21 2.98 0.51
CA ASP A 107 3.75 3.41 -0.82
C ASP A 107 2.90 2.30 -1.47
N LEU A 108 1.58 2.36 -1.28
CA LEU A 108 0.67 1.25 -1.60
C LEU A 108 0.45 1.08 -3.12
N GLY A 109 -0.18 -0.02 -3.51
CA GLY A 109 -0.52 -0.30 -4.89
C GLY A 109 0.55 -1.08 -5.63
N ILE A 110 0.64 -0.85 -6.95
CA ILE A 110 1.47 -1.66 -7.86
C ILE A 110 2.59 -0.84 -8.48
N SER A 111 3.75 -1.46 -8.60
CA SER A 111 4.92 -0.86 -9.23
C SER A 111 4.75 -0.74 -10.74
N SER A 112 5.49 0.19 -11.35
CA SER A 112 5.43 0.37 -12.81
C SER A 112 5.71 -0.92 -13.58
N PRO A 113 6.72 -1.72 -13.24
CA PRO A 113 7.01 -2.94 -13.98
C PRO A 113 5.92 -4.01 -13.86
N GLN A 114 5.18 -4.07 -12.75
CA GLN A 114 4.02 -4.96 -12.64
C GLN A 114 2.91 -4.60 -13.64
N VAL A 115 2.75 -3.30 -13.94
CA VAL A 115 1.75 -2.80 -14.91
C VAL A 115 2.26 -2.88 -16.35
N ASP A 116 3.55 -2.61 -16.55
CA ASP A 116 4.16 -2.45 -17.88
C ASP A 116 4.58 -3.79 -18.48
N ASP A 117 4.91 -4.79 -17.65
CA ASP A 117 5.14 -6.16 -18.10
C ASP A 117 3.82 -6.92 -18.25
N ALA A 118 3.42 -7.16 -19.50
CA ALA A 118 2.19 -7.89 -19.82
C ALA A 118 2.18 -9.32 -19.23
N ALA A 119 3.35 -9.94 -19.04
CA ALA A 119 3.45 -11.28 -18.46
C ALA A 119 2.98 -11.34 -16.99
N ARG A 120 2.87 -10.19 -16.32
CA ARG A 120 2.38 -10.10 -14.93
C ARG A 120 0.86 -10.05 -14.81
N GLY A 121 0.15 -9.72 -15.89
CA GLY A 121 -1.31 -9.79 -15.92
C GLY A 121 -2.07 -8.70 -15.14
N PHE A 122 -1.42 -7.64 -14.67
CA PHE A 122 -2.09 -6.54 -13.94
C PHE A 122 -2.83 -5.55 -14.85
N SER A 123 -2.56 -5.59 -16.16
CA SER A 123 -3.07 -4.65 -17.15
C SER A 123 -3.70 -5.39 -18.33
N PHE A 124 -4.72 -4.78 -18.92
CA PHE A 124 -5.36 -5.23 -20.16
C PHE A 124 -4.95 -4.37 -21.37
N ARG A 125 -4.01 -3.42 -21.20
CA ARG A 125 -3.49 -2.61 -22.32
C ARG A 125 -2.70 -3.46 -23.31
N ALA A 126 -1.88 -4.35 -22.76
CA ALA A 126 -1.24 -5.44 -23.49
C ALA A 126 -1.82 -6.74 -22.94
N ASP A 127 -1.99 -7.73 -23.81
CA ASP A 127 -2.53 -9.03 -23.40
C ASP A 127 -1.43 -9.91 -22.86
N GLY A 128 -1.79 -10.70 -21.85
CA GLY A 128 -0.90 -11.59 -21.13
C GLY A 128 -1.70 -12.55 -20.25
N PRO A 129 -1.02 -13.47 -19.55
CA PRO A 129 -1.67 -14.40 -18.65
C PRO A 129 -2.42 -13.65 -17.55
N LEU A 130 -3.58 -14.18 -17.17
CA LEU A 130 -4.37 -13.61 -16.09
C LEU A 130 -3.81 -14.05 -14.72
N ASP A 131 -2.68 -13.47 -14.33
CA ASP A 131 -1.97 -13.80 -13.09
C ASP A 131 -2.36 -12.87 -11.93
N MET A 132 -1.95 -11.59 -12.00
CA MET A 132 -2.19 -10.54 -10.98
C MET A 132 -1.54 -10.76 -9.61
N ARG A 133 -0.72 -11.79 -9.40
CA ARG A 133 0.02 -11.93 -8.13
C ARG A 133 1.22 -10.99 -8.08
N MET A 134 1.36 -10.29 -6.96
CA MET A 134 2.56 -9.52 -6.62
C MET A 134 3.72 -10.47 -6.33
N ASP A 135 3.45 -11.51 -5.54
CA ASP A 135 4.36 -12.64 -5.28
C ASP A 135 3.99 -13.83 -6.17
N THR A 136 4.81 -14.09 -7.19
CA THR A 136 4.57 -15.20 -8.12
C THR A 136 5.08 -16.55 -7.59
N THR A 137 5.73 -16.59 -6.42
CA THR A 137 6.29 -17.82 -5.84
C THR A 137 5.26 -18.63 -5.04
N ARG A 138 4.15 -18.00 -4.65
CA ARG A 138 3.08 -18.61 -3.84
C ARG A 138 1.72 -18.04 -4.21
N GLY A 139 0.67 -18.60 -3.61
CA GLY A 139 -0.71 -18.14 -3.80
C GLY A 139 -1.32 -18.54 -5.14
N MET A 140 -2.60 -18.20 -5.30
CA MET A 140 -3.43 -18.55 -6.44
C MET A 140 -3.49 -17.37 -7.41
N SER A 141 -3.32 -17.63 -8.70
CA SER A 141 -3.49 -16.62 -9.75
C SER A 141 -4.96 -16.22 -9.94
N ALA A 142 -5.19 -15.07 -10.56
CA ALA A 142 -6.53 -14.62 -10.92
C ALA A 142 -7.26 -15.61 -11.85
N ALA A 143 -6.56 -16.23 -12.79
CA ALA A 143 -7.12 -17.26 -13.67
C ALA A 143 -7.61 -18.49 -12.89
N GLU A 144 -6.76 -19.01 -11.99
CA GLU A 144 -7.09 -20.17 -11.15
C GLU A 144 -8.27 -19.87 -10.23
N TRP A 145 -8.27 -18.69 -9.59
CA TRP A 145 -9.36 -18.27 -8.72
C TRP A 145 -10.69 -18.16 -9.48
N LEU A 146 -10.70 -17.49 -10.63
CA LEU A 146 -11.89 -17.37 -11.47
C LEU A 146 -12.38 -18.72 -12.01
N ALA A 147 -11.51 -19.71 -12.15
CA ALA A 147 -11.89 -21.04 -12.61
C ALA A 147 -12.72 -21.80 -11.57
N THR A 148 -12.44 -21.64 -10.27
CA THR A 148 -13.02 -22.47 -9.20
C THR A 148 -14.03 -21.75 -8.31
N GLU A 149 -13.95 -20.42 -8.19
CA GLU A 149 -14.74 -19.66 -7.21
C GLU A 149 -16.23 -19.62 -7.53
N THR A 150 -17.09 -19.42 -6.53
CA THR A 150 -18.53 -19.25 -6.76
C THR A 150 -18.87 -17.92 -7.44
N GLU A 151 -19.95 -17.88 -8.23
CA GLU A 151 -20.45 -16.63 -8.84
C GLU A 151 -20.73 -15.56 -7.76
N GLN A 152 -21.29 -15.98 -6.62
CA GLN A 152 -21.61 -15.11 -5.49
C GLN A 152 -20.36 -14.44 -4.90
N GLN A 153 -19.28 -15.20 -4.74
CA GLN A 153 -18.03 -14.67 -4.21
C GLN A 153 -17.33 -13.76 -5.23
N ILE A 154 -17.36 -14.10 -6.53
CA ILE A 154 -16.86 -13.21 -7.60
C ILE A 154 -17.63 -11.88 -7.60
N GLU A 155 -18.97 -11.93 -7.50
CA GLU A 155 -19.80 -10.73 -7.39
C GLU A 155 -19.39 -9.90 -6.17
N LYS A 156 -19.24 -10.54 -5.01
CA LYS A 156 -18.87 -9.88 -3.76
C LYS A 156 -17.53 -9.16 -3.90
N VAL A 157 -16.50 -9.82 -4.43
CA VAL A 157 -15.18 -9.24 -4.69
C VAL A 157 -15.28 -8.02 -5.60
N ILE A 158 -15.98 -8.13 -6.73
CA ILE A 158 -16.09 -7.03 -7.71
C ILE A 158 -16.87 -5.84 -7.13
N ARG A 159 -17.92 -6.11 -6.35
CA ARG A 159 -18.72 -5.07 -5.69
C ARG A 159 -17.93 -4.36 -4.59
N ASP A 160 -17.33 -5.13 -3.69
CA ASP A 160 -16.79 -4.60 -2.44
C ASP A 160 -15.40 -3.96 -2.67
N TYR A 161 -14.54 -4.57 -3.50
CA TYR A 161 -13.20 -4.05 -3.79
C TYR A 161 -13.11 -3.22 -5.08
N GLY A 162 -14.06 -3.39 -6.00
CA GLY A 162 -14.13 -2.60 -7.25
C GLY A 162 -15.04 -1.38 -7.16
N GLU A 163 -15.90 -1.30 -6.13
CA GLU A 163 -17.01 -0.34 -6.05
C GLU A 163 -17.83 -0.33 -7.37
N GLU A 164 -18.02 -1.50 -8.00
CA GLU A 164 -18.63 -1.67 -9.32
C GLU A 164 -20.13 -2.01 -9.24
N ARG A 165 -20.95 -1.17 -9.85
CA ARG A 165 -22.42 -1.31 -9.86
C ARG A 165 -22.92 -2.49 -10.70
N PHE A 166 -22.15 -2.90 -11.70
CA PHE A 166 -22.47 -4.03 -12.56
C PHE A 166 -21.86 -5.35 -12.05
N ALA A 167 -21.44 -5.41 -10.79
CA ALA A 167 -20.79 -6.59 -10.21
C ALA A 167 -21.56 -7.89 -10.47
N PHE A 168 -22.88 -7.88 -10.29
CA PHE A 168 -23.74 -9.04 -10.56
C PHE A 168 -23.68 -9.47 -12.04
N GLN A 169 -23.83 -8.53 -12.97
CA GLN A 169 -23.79 -8.84 -14.41
C GLN A 169 -22.41 -9.33 -14.85
N ILE A 170 -21.34 -8.75 -14.30
CA ILE A 170 -19.97 -9.15 -14.59
C ILE A 170 -19.70 -10.56 -14.05
N ALA A 171 -20.06 -10.84 -12.80
CA ALA A 171 -19.89 -12.17 -12.20
C ALA A 171 -20.64 -13.24 -12.98
N LYS A 172 -21.89 -12.97 -13.36
CA LYS A 172 -22.68 -13.87 -14.22
C LYS A 172 -22.05 -14.08 -15.59
N ALA A 173 -21.51 -13.04 -16.21
CA ALA A 173 -20.85 -13.14 -17.51
C ALA A 173 -19.55 -13.96 -17.42
N ILE A 174 -18.77 -13.78 -16.36
CA ILE A 174 -17.58 -14.58 -16.05
C ILE A 174 -17.98 -16.05 -15.85
N ALA A 175 -18.99 -16.33 -15.02
CA ALA A 175 -19.46 -17.67 -14.72
C ALA A 175 -19.98 -18.39 -15.98
N ALA A 176 -20.74 -17.68 -16.83
CA ALA A 176 -21.20 -18.21 -18.10
C ALA A 176 -20.04 -18.49 -19.07
N ARG A 177 -19.06 -17.60 -19.16
CA ARG A 177 -17.92 -17.76 -20.07
C ARG A 177 -17.00 -18.91 -19.66
N ARG A 178 -16.69 -19.03 -18.37
CA ARG A 178 -15.81 -20.11 -17.87
C ARG A 178 -16.40 -21.51 -18.04
N ALA A 179 -17.73 -21.63 -18.06
CA ALA A 179 -18.42 -22.90 -18.31
C ALA A 179 -18.23 -23.41 -19.76
N VAL A 180 -17.86 -22.52 -20.68
CA VAL A 180 -17.62 -22.83 -22.10
C VAL A 180 -16.12 -22.98 -22.37
N GLN A 181 -15.29 -22.08 -21.84
CA GLN A 181 -13.85 -22.09 -22.04
C GLN A 181 -13.11 -21.41 -20.88
N PRO A 182 -11.89 -21.85 -20.53
CA PRO A 182 -11.07 -21.18 -19.53
C PRO A 182 -10.84 -19.70 -19.86
N ILE A 183 -10.88 -18.85 -18.82
CA ILE A 183 -10.51 -17.43 -18.90
C ILE A 183 -9.05 -17.34 -18.48
N SER A 184 -8.16 -17.24 -19.46
CA SER A 184 -6.71 -17.42 -19.25
C SER A 184 -5.90 -16.14 -19.50
N THR A 185 -6.48 -15.14 -20.16
CA THR A 185 -5.76 -13.90 -20.51
C THR A 185 -6.48 -12.64 -20.03
N THR A 186 -5.71 -11.56 -19.85
CA THR A 186 -6.24 -10.25 -19.45
C THR A 186 -7.21 -9.68 -20.49
N ARG A 187 -6.94 -9.86 -21.79
CA ARG A 187 -7.86 -9.40 -22.84
C ARG A 187 -9.20 -10.14 -22.79
N GLN A 188 -9.19 -11.45 -22.57
CA GLN A 188 -10.44 -12.23 -22.45
C GLN A 188 -11.30 -11.72 -21.30
N LEU A 189 -10.70 -11.49 -20.13
CA LEU A 189 -11.43 -10.92 -18.99
C LEU A 189 -11.97 -9.52 -19.30
N ALA A 190 -11.15 -8.65 -19.90
CA ALA A 190 -11.56 -7.30 -20.24
C ALA A 190 -12.75 -7.27 -21.23
N GLU A 191 -12.76 -8.15 -22.24
CA GLU A 191 -13.86 -8.29 -23.20
C GLU A 191 -15.16 -8.76 -22.53
N ILE A 192 -15.08 -9.72 -21.60
CA ILE A 192 -16.24 -10.19 -20.82
C ILE A 192 -16.83 -9.03 -20.02
N VAL A 193 -15.98 -8.28 -19.32
CA VAL A 193 -16.41 -7.13 -18.50
C VAL A 193 -17.02 -6.04 -19.39
N ALA A 194 -16.39 -5.71 -20.51
CA ALA A 194 -16.88 -4.71 -21.45
C ALA A 194 -18.26 -5.07 -22.03
N GLY A 195 -18.53 -6.35 -22.27
CA GLY A 195 -19.85 -6.84 -22.70
C GLY A 195 -20.93 -6.75 -21.61
N ALA A 196 -20.56 -6.84 -20.33
CA ALA A 196 -21.48 -6.79 -19.20
C ALA A 196 -21.80 -5.35 -18.73
N VAL A 197 -20.85 -4.42 -18.89
CA VAL A 197 -20.96 -3.03 -18.42
C VAL A 197 -21.68 -2.17 -19.46
N LYS A 198 -22.92 -1.78 -19.16
CA LYS A 198 -23.77 -1.01 -20.09
C LYS A 198 -23.41 0.47 -20.20
N THR A 199 -22.73 1.03 -19.20
CA THR A 199 -22.55 2.48 -19.11
C THR A 199 -21.25 2.78 -18.35
N ARG A 200 -20.42 3.67 -18.90
CA ARG A 200 -19.02 3.87 -18.46
C ARG A 200 -18.74 5.29 -17.98
N GLU A 201 -17.79 5.42 -17.06
CA GLU A 201 -17.21 6.71 -16.71
C GLU A 201 -16.38 7.24 -17.89
N LYS A 202 -16.54 8.53 -18.21
CA LYS A 202 -15.80 9.13 -19.33
C LYS A 202 -14.29 9.05 -19.06
N GLY A 203 -13.55 8.46 -19.99
CA GLY A 203 -12.10 8.34 -19.91
C GLY A 203 -11.57 7.18 -19.04
N LYS A 204 -12.45 6.28 -18.56
CA LYS A 204 -12.04 5.03 -17.92
C LYS A 204 -12.52 3.83 -18.72
N ASP A 205 -11.67 2.81 -18.78
CA ASP A 205 -12.04 1.53 -19.37
C ASP A 205 -13.01 0.78 -18.43
N PRO A 206 -14.09 0.17 -18.95
CA PRO A 206 -15.02 -0.63 -18.15
C PRO A 206 -14.37 -1.71 -17.29
N ALA A 207 -13.26 -2.30 -17.74
CA ALA A 207 -12.57 -3.37 -17.02
C ALA A 207 -11.78 -2.89 -15.80
N THR A 208 -11.48 -1.58 -15.71
CA THR A 208 -10.58 -1.01 -14.68
C THR A 208 -10.96 -1.41 -13.26
N ARG A 209 -12.24 -1.28 -12.89
CA ARG A 209 -12.73 -1.61 -11.53
C ARG A 209 -12.69 -3.10 -11.23
N THR A 210 -12.99 -3.93 -12.23
CA THR A 210 -12.94 -5.39 -12.06
C THR A 210 -11.50 -5.85 -11.88
N PHE A 211 -10.56 -5.34 -12.69
CA PHE A 211 -9.14 -5.64 -12.54
C PHE A 211 -8.61 -5.20 -11.19
N GLN A 212 -8.96 -3.99 -10.74
CA GLN A 212 -8.62 -3.51 -9.40
C GLN A 212 -9.18 -4.44 -8.31
N ALA A 213 -10.45 -4.83 -8.40
CA ALA A 213 -11.08 -5.69 -7.40
C ALA A 213 -10.40 -7.06 -7.27
N ILE A 214 -10.13 -7.70 -8.40
CA ILE A 214 -9.49 -9.02 -8.44
C ILE A 214 -8.05 -8.89 -7.92
N ARG A 215 -7.31 -7.86 -8.33
CA ARG A 215 -5.95 -7.60 -7.83
C ARG A 215 -5.93 -7.46 -6.31
N ILE A 216 -6.82 -6.62 -5.76
CA ILE A 216 -6.95 -6.41 -4.31
C ILE A 216 -7.19 -7.73 -3.60
N PHE A 217 -8.14 -8.53 -4.11
CA PHE A 217 -8.49 -9.81 -3.49
C PHE A 217 -7.37 -10.84 -3.56
N ILE A 218 -6.76 -11.04 -4.75
CA ILE A 218 -5.68 -12.01 -4.97
C ILE A 218 -4.47 -11.71 -4.09
N ASN A 219 -4.19 -10.42 -3.84
CA ASN A 219 -3.03 -10.00 -3.06
C ASN A 219 -3.35 -9.64 -1.60
N GLN A 220 -4.61 -9.81 -1.16
CA GLN A 220 -5.07 -9.46 0.20
C GLN A 220 -4.70 -8.04 0.61
N GLU A 221 -4.75 -7.09 -0.34
CA GLU A 221 -4.12 -5.77 -0.17
C GLU A 221 -4.71 -4.97 1.00
N LEU A 222 -6.03 -5.06 1.21
CA LEU A 222 -6.70 -4.29 2.27
C LEU A 222 -6.54 -4.95 3.64
N GLU A 223 -6.63 -6.28 3.68
CA GLU A 223 -6.47 -7.07 4.90
C GLU A 223 -5.04 -6.90 5.46
N GLU A 224 -4.04 -7.00 4.60
CA GLU A 224 -2.65 -6.79 4.97
C GLU A 224 -2.37 -5.33 5.40
N LEU A 225 -3.01 -4.35 4.74
CA LEU A 225 -2.91 -2.95 5.14
C LEU A 225 -3.40 -2.73 6.57
N GLU A 226 -4.54 -3.33 6.95
CA GLU A 226 -5.05 -3.23 8.32
C GLU A 226 -4.08 -3.83 9.35
N VAL A 227 -3.49 -5.00 9.03
CA VAL A 227 -2.50 -5.67 9.88
C VAL A 227 -1.27 -4.79 10.08
N VAL A 228 -0.65 -4.31 8.99
CA VAL A 228 0.59 -3.53 9.10
C VAL A 228 0.37 -2.17 9.77
N LEU A 229 -0.77 -1.52 9.57
CA LEU A 229 -1.08 -0.26 10.27
C LEU A 229 -1.10 -0.47 11.79
N ALA A 230 -1.73 -1.55 12.25
CA ALA A 230 -1.79 -1.89 13.66
C ALA A 230 -0.39 -2.27 14.22
N GLU A 231 0.39 -3.05 13.47
CA GLU A 231 1.76 -3.44 13.85
C GLU A 231 2.71 -2.26 13.90
N ALA A 232 2.75 -1.46 12.84
CA ALA A 232 3.55 -0.24 12.75
C ALA A 232 3.23 0.68 13.93
N PHE A 233 1.96 0.93 14.21
CA PHE A 233 1.55 1.75 15.36
C PHE A 233 2.09 1.24 16.70
N ARG A 234 2.03 -0.08 16.94
CA ARG A 234 2.55 -0.69 18.19
C ARG A 234 4.06 -0.55 18.32
N ARG A 235 4.77 -0.56 17.18
CA ARG A 235 6.23 -0.53 17.13
C ARG A 235 6.82 0.87 17.04
N LEU A 236 6.05 1.88 16.62
CA LEU A 236 6.55 3.25 16.57
C LEU A 236 6.94 3.77 17.96
N ALA A 237 8.18 4.24 18.08
CA ALA A 237 8.66 4.99 19.21
C ALA A 237 7.88 6.32 19.34
N PRO A 238 7.88 6.96 20.53
CA PRO A 238 7.42 8.34 20.65
C PRO A 238 8.06 9.24 19.60
N HIS A 239 7.26 10.10 18.97
CA HIS A 239 7.62 10.95 17.83
C HIS A 239 7.96 10.23 16.51
N GLY A 240 7.82 8.90 16.49
CA GLY A 240 7.95 8.12 15.27
C GLY A 240 6.87 8.47 14.24
N ARG A 241 7.20 8.36 12.95
CA ARG A 241 6.33 8.79 11.83
C ARG A 241 5.73 7.60 11.10
N LEU A 242 4.42 7.63 10.89
CA LEU A 242 3.74 6.75 9.94
C LEU A 242 3.36 7.57 8.69
N VAL A 243 3.97 7.23 7.56
CA VAL A 243 3.74 7.87 6.26
C VAL A 243 3.14 6.83 5.32
N VAL A 244 1.95 7.10 4.80
CA VAL A 244 1.24 6.16 3.91
C VAL A 244 0.76 6.89 2.67
N ILE A 245 1.09 6.38 1.50
CA ILE A 245 0.62 6.85 0.19
C ILE A 245 -0.37 5.82 -0.35
N SER A 246 -1.60 6.25 -0.59
CA SER A 246 -2.68 5.41 -1.13
C SER A 246 -3.06 5.86 -2.54
N PHE A 247 -3.44 4.93 -3.42
CA PHE A 247 -3.76 5.23 -4.82
C PHE A 247 -5.24 5.05 -5.17
N HIS A 248 -6.04 4.49 -4.25
CA HIS A 248 -7.49 4.43 -4.40
C HIS A 248 -8.25 4.70 -3.10
N SER A 249 -9.57 4.86 -3.27
CA SER A 249 -10.51 5.23 -2.21
C SER A 249 -10.52 4.26 -1.03
N LEU A 250 -10.48 2.95 -1.31
CA LEU A 250 -10.53 1.91 -0.26
C LEU A 250 -9.32 1.97 0.67
N GLU A 251 -8.10 2.01 0.15
CA GLU A 251 -6.87 2.20 0.93
C GLU A 251 -6.92 3.51 1.74
N ASP A 252 -7.17 4.66 1.10
CA ASP A 252 -7.18 5.96 1.79
C ASP A 252 -8.22 5.98 2.93
N ARG A 253 -9.34 5.29 2.75
CA ARG A 253 -10.40 5.19 3.75
C ARG A 253 -9.93 4.40 4.98
N ILE A 254 -9.24 3.27 4.78
CA ILE A 254 -8.66 2.46 5.87
C ILE A 254 -7.62 3.29 6.63
N VAL A 255 -6.65 3.87 5.92
CA VAL A 255 -5.58 4.70 6.51
C VAL A 255 -6.16 5.89 7.27
N LYS A 256 -7.10 6.62 6.65
CA LYS A 256 -7.78 7.76 7.26
C LYS A 256 -8.47 7.35 8.56
N ARG A 257 -9.26 6.27 8.53
CA ARG A 257 -10.02 5.80 9.68
C ARG A 257 -9.08 5.39 10.80
N PHE A 258 -8.07 4.57 10.48
CA PHE A 258 -7.07 4.12 11.44
C PHE A 258 -6.39 5.31 12.15
N MET A 259 -5.85 6.26 11.38
CA MET A 259 -5.16 7.42 11.95
C MET A 259 -6.11 8.32 12.74
N ALA A 260 -7.36 8.50 12.27
CA ALA A 260 -8.36 9.30 12.98
C ALA A 260 -8.79 8.65 14.31
N ASP A 261 -8.97 7.33 14.32
CA ASP A 261 -9.34 6.57 15.52
C ASP A 261 -8.24 6.68 16.59
N LYS A 262 -6.95 6.72 16.18
CA LYS A 262 -5.81 6.92 17.09
C LYS A 262 -5.57 8.37 17.50
N ALA A 263 -6.04 9.34 16.71
CA ALA A 263 -5.92 10.76 17.02
C ALA A 263 -7.14 11.33 17.76
N SER A 264 -8.25 10.58 17.82
CA SER A 264 -9.47 10.98 18.48
C SER A 264 -9.53 10.46 19.91
N VAL A 265 -9.99 11.31 20.82
CA VAL A 265 -10.25 10.96 22.22
C VAL A 265 -11.76 11.00 22.46
N PRO A 266 -12.38 9.91 22.94
CA PRO A 266 -13.74 9.96 23.46
C PRO A 266 -13.79 10.96 24.62
N GLN A 267 -14.54 12.05 24.46
CA GLN A 267 -14.75 13.01 25.54
C GLN A 267 -15.74 12.41 26.54
N PRO A 268 -15.38 12.25 27.82
CA PRO A 268 -16.33 11.83 28.84
C PRO A 268 -17.43 12.89 29.00
N ASP A 269 -18.56 12.51 29.60
CA ASP A 269 -19.64 13.46 29.88
C ASP A 269 -19.09 14.67 30.65
N ARG A 270 -19.33 15.87 30.11
CA ARG A 270 -18.86 17.15 30.67
C ARG A 270 -19.33 17.39 32.11
N ARG A 271 -20.33 16.63 32.59
CA ARG A 271 -20.84 16.68 33.97
C ARG A 271 -20.00 15.88 34.96
N LEU A 272 -19.07 15.04 34.49
CA LEU A 272 -18.17 14.28 35.35
C LEU A 272 -16.98 15.18 35.77
N PRO A 273 -16.64 15.26 37.06
CA PRO A 273 -15.53 16.06 37.55
C PRO A 273 -14.19 15.34 37.32
N ILE A 274 -13.81 15.18 36.06
CA ILE A 274 -12.54 14.55 35.66
C ILE A 274 -11.50 15.65 35.44
N ARG A 275 -10.31 15.51 36.04
CA ARG A 275 -9.23 16.48 35.81
C ARG A 275 -8.73 16.35 34.38
N ALA A 276 -8.28 17.44 33.79
CA ALA A 276 -7.75 17.42 32.41
C ALA A 276 -6.60 16.41 32.22
N VAL A 277 -5.84 16.13 33.28
CA VAL A 277 -4.76 15.13 33.29
C VAL A 277 -5.27 13.70 33.25
N ASP A 278 -6.47 13.43 33.76
CA ASP A 278 -7.07 12.09 33.81
C ASP A 278 -7.93 11.79 32.57
N LEU A 279 -8.02 12.74 31.62
CA LEU A 279 -8.69 12.52 30.34
C LEU A 279 -7.84 11.61 29.45
N PRO A 280 -8.46 10.69 28.70
CA PRO A 280 -7.72 9.90 27.73
C PRO A 280 -6.98 10.83 26.77
N GLN A 281 -5.73 10.52 26.47
CA GLN A 281 -4.92 11.32 25.55
C GLN A 281 -4.90 10.64 24.17
N PRO A 282 -4.82 11.43 23.08
CA PRO A 282 -4.68 10.84 21.76
C PRO A 282 -3.38 10.05 21.69
N GLU A 283 -3.40 8.93 20.97
CA GLU A 283 -2.23 8.08 20.79
C GLU A 283 -1.36 8.56 19.62
N MET A 284 -1.97 9.27 18.66
CA MET A 284 -1.30 9.85 17.50
C MET A 284 -1.73 11.30 17.28
N LYS A 285 -0.86 12.06 16.60
CA LYS A 285 -1.18 13.37 16.04
C LYS A 285 -1.23 13.27 14.52
N LEU A 286 -2.29 13.78 13.91
CA LEU A 286 -2.37 13.94 12.45
C LEU A 286 -1.50 15.11 12.02
N ILE A 287 -0.64 14.90 11.03
CA ILE A 287 0.41 15.86 10.67
C ILE A 287 0.13 16.49 9.33
N ALA A 288 -0.10 15.67 8.31
CA ALA A 288 -0.30 16.15 6.96
C ALA A 288 -1.21 15.23 6.16
N ARG A 289 -1.87 15.85 5.18
CA ARG A 289 -2.53 15.16 4.06
C ARG A 289 -2.09 15.86 2.79
N ILE A 290 -1.31 15.18 1.96
CA ILE A 290 -0.64 15.74 0.80
C ILE A 290 -1.13 15.02 -0.46
N LYS A 291 -1.19 15.76 -1.57
CA LYS A 291 -1.46 15.25 -2.91
C LYS A 291 -0.35 15.69 -3.85
N PRO A 292 -0.07 14.94 -4.93
CA PRO A 292 0.91 15.34 -5.93
C PRO A 292 0.59 16.71 -6.53
N SER A 293 1.65 17.42 -6.89
CA SER A 293 1.53 18.68 -7.62
C SER A 293 1.08 18.46 -9.07
N ASP A 294 0.52 19.49 -9.71
CA ASP A 294 0.15 19.40 -11.13
C ASP A 294 1.35 19.08 -12.03
N ALA A 295 2.54 19.59 -11.66
CA ALA A 295 3.80 19.29 -12.36
C ALA A 295 4.18 17.81 -12.24
N GLU A 296 4.04 17.22 -11.05
CA GLU A 296 4.28 15.79 -10.84
C GLU A 296 3.26 14.94 -11.62
N ILE A 297 1.98 15.31 -11.61
CA ILE A 297 0.93 14.59 -12.35
C ILE A 297 1.18 14.65 -13.86
N ALA A 298 1.60 15.81 -14.38
CA ALA A 298 1.96 15.95 -15.79
C ALA A 298 3.17 15.08 -16.16
N ALA A 299 4.15 14.96 -15.26
CA ALA A 299 5.36 14.17 -15.46
C ALA A 299 5.15 12.66 -15.22
N ASN A 300 4.20 12.29 -14.36
CA ASN A 300 3.81 10.94 -14.01
C ASN A 300 2.29 10.85 -13.80
N PRO A 301 1.51 10.52 -14.86
CA PRO A 301 0.06 10.41 -14.76
C PRO A 301 -0.44 9.39 -13.73
N ARG A 302 0.39 8.44 -13.30
CA ARG A 302 0.05 7.44 -12.27
C ARG A 302 -0.07 8.08 -10.88
N ALA A 303 0.62 9.20 -10.64
CA ALA A 303 0.55 9.94 -9.38
C ALA A 303 -0.82 10.59 -9.14
N ARG A 304 -1.64 10.82 -10.19
CA ARG A 304 -2.89 11.60 -10.09
C ARG A 304 -3.83 11.21 -8.94
N SER A 305 -3.93 9.92 -8.63
CA SER A 305 -4.83 9.42 -7.59
C SER A 305 -4.17 9.30 -6.21
N ALA A 306 -2.88 9.59 -6.09
CA ALA A 306 -2.15 9.42 -4.85
C ALA A 306 -2.61 10.40 -3.77
N VAL A 307 -2.75 9.89 -2.56
CA VAL A 307 -2.99 10.66 -1.35
C VAL A 307 -2.03 10.17 -0.28
N MET A 308 -1.16 11.06 0.18
CA MET A 308 -0.26 10.77 1.30
C MET A 308 -0.86 11.27 2.61
N ARG A 309 -0.83 10.43 3.64
CA ARG A 309 -1.19 10.78 5.01
C ARG A 309 -0.01 10.55 5.94
N VAL A 310 0.17 11.49 6.86
CA VAL A 310 1.26 11.46 7.83
C VAL A 310 0.67 11.59 9.23
N ALA A 311 1.08 10.69 10.11
CA ALA A 311 0.77 10.75 11.54
C ALA A 311 2.03 10.54 12.38
N GLU A 312 2.06 11.14 13.57
CA GLU A 312 3.14 11.02 14.54
C GLU A 312 2.65 10.27 15.78
N ARG A 313 3.43 9.32 16.27
CA ARG A 313 3.15 8.64 17.54
C ARG A 313 3.39 9.59 18.70
N LEU A 314 2.41 9.76 19.59
CA LEU A 314 2.56 10.57 20.79
C LEU A 314 3.17 9.76 21.94
N PRO A 315 3.95 10.39 22.84
CA PRO A 315 4.41 9.74 24.06
C PRO A 315 3.23 9.21 24.90
N VAL A 316 3.41 8.04 25.52
CA VAL A 316 2.44 7.54 26.51
C VAL A 316 2.62 8.36 27.79
N VAL A 317 1.57 9.07 28.22
CA VAL A 317 1.57 9.78 29.51
C VAL A 317 1.39 8.73 30.62
N THR A 318 2.48 8.31 31.25
CA THR A 318 2.41 7.52 32.49
C THR A 318 2.21 8.45 33.67
N HIS A 319 1.03 8.44 34.28
CA HIS A 319 0.82 9.09 35.57
C HIS A 319 1.59 8.30 36.64
N ALA A 320 2.60 8.93 37.25
CA ALA A 320 3.20 8.40 38.45
C ALA A 320 2.10 8.27 39.51
N ALA A 321 1.79 7.03 39.92
CA ALA A 321 0.89 6.78 41.03
C ALA A 321 1.41 7.57 42.25
N GLY A 322 0.55 8.43 42.79
CA GLY A 322 0.91 9.39 43.80
C GLY A 322 1.61 8.77 45.00
N VAL A 323 2.66 9.44 45.47
CA VAL A 323 3.19 9.27 46.82
C VAL A 323 2.05 9.59 47.80
N PRO A 324 1.66 8.68 48.69
CA PRO A 324 0.70 9.02 49.74
C PRO A 324 1.36 10.03 50.69
N GLN A 325 0.71 11.18 50.89
CA GLN A 325 0.97 12.06 52.04
C GLN A 325 0.33 11.47 53.29
#